data_AF-A0A7W9Z8D4-F1
#
_entry.id   AF-A0A7W9Z8D4-F1
#
_cell.length_a   1.000
_cell.length_b   1.000
_cell.length_c   1.000
_cell.angle_alpha   90.00
_cell.angle_beta   90.00
_cell.angle_gamma   90.00
#
_symmetry.space_group_name_H-M   'P 1'
#
loop_
_entity.id
_entity.type
_entity.pdbx_description
1 polymer ?
#
loop_
_entity_poly.entity_id
_entity_poly.type
_entity_poly.pdbx_seq_one_letter_code
_entity_poly.pdbx_strand_id
1 'polypeptide(L)' 'MAQRARTALQVEQLEIVADRGYFSGEEIVTCEETGTTAYVPRPQTSNNRAKALFGKSMPHAQSSR' A
#
# COMPACT_ATOMS: atom_id res chain seq x y z
N MET A 1 2.58 -5.64 -9.07
CA MET A 1 1.56 -4.96 -9.93
C MET A 1 2.14 -3.86 -10.82
N ALA A 2 2.99 -2.99 -10.26
CA ALA A 2 3.65 -1.86 -10.94
C ALA A 2 4.32 -2.18 -12.28
N GLN A 3 5.13 -3.25 -12.34
CA GLN A 3 5.85 -3.63 -13.57
C GLN A 3 4.92 -3.88 -14.75
N ARG A 4 3.78 -4.54 -14.51
CA ARG A 4 2.78 -4.80 -15.56
C ARG A 4 2.20 -3.50 -16.10
N ALA A 5 1.93 -2.53 -15.21
CA ALA A 5 1.44 -1.21 -15.60
C ALA A 5 2.49 -0.46 -16.43
N ARG A 6 3.77 -0.47 -16.01
CA ARG A 6 4.86 0.16 -16.75
C ARG A 6 5.03 -0.45 -18.16
N THR A 7 5.01 -1.77 -18.28
CA THR A 7 5.08 -2.45 -19.58
C THR A 7 3.89 -2.13 -20.47
N ALA A 8 2.67 -2.10 -19.90
CA ALA A 8 1.46 -1.79 -20.66
C ALA A 8 1.43 -0.33 -21.14
N LEU A 9 1.94 0.60 -20.33
CA LEU A 9 1.97 2.03 -20.65
C LEU A 9 3.21 2.42 -21.48
N GLN A 10 4.19 1.53 -21.60
CA GLN A 10 5.45 1.73 -22.34
C GLN A 10 6.21 3.01 -21.92
N VAL A 11 6.14 3.33 -20.63
CA VAL A 11 6.81 4.50 -20.04
C VAL A 11 8.09 4.10 -19.32
N GLU A 12 9.09 4.97 -19.40
CA GLU A 12 10.35 4.76 -18.71
C GLU A 12 10.25 5.04 -17.22
N GLN A 13 9.48 6.06 -16.82
CA GLN A 13 9.24 6.45 -15.44
C GLN A 13 7.74 6.36 -15.12
N LEU A 14 7.41 5.85 -13.94
CA LEU A 14 6.03 5.68 -13.50
C LEU A 14 5.94 6.02 -12.02
N GLU A 15 4.97 6.86 -11.67
CA GLU A 15 4.62 7.17 -10.29
C GLU A 15 3.29 6.49 -9.95
N ILE A 16 3.25 5.76 -8.83
CA ILE A 16 2.09 4.98 -8.43
C ILE A 16 1.76 5.19 -6.96
N VAL A 17 0.47 5.17 -6.63
CA VAL A 17 -0.01 5.11 -5.25
C VAL A 17 -0.48 3.68 -4.99
N ALA A 18 0.04 3.06 -3.95
CA ALA A 18 -0.42 1.73 -3.53
C ALA A 18 -1.58 1.86 -2.56
N ASP A 19 -2.61 1.04 -2.74
CA ASP A 19 -3.70 0.96 -1.77
C ASP A 19 -3.20 0.41 -0.43
N ARG A 20 -3.86 0.85 0.62
CA ARG A 20 -3.51 0.45 1.99
C ARG A 20 -3.71 -1.07 2.15
N GLY A 21 -2.63 -1.78 2.41
CA GLY A 21 -2.64 -3.25 2.59
C GLY A 21 -2.46 -4.06 1.31
N TYR A 22 -2.22 -3.41 0.17
CA TYR A 22 -1.99 -4.04 -1.13
C TYR A 22 -0.54 -3.91 -1.60
N PHE A 23 0.41 -3.87 -0.67
CA PHE A 23 1.85 -3.81 -0.97
C PHE A 23 2.66 -4.66 0.01
N SER A 24 3.78 -5.20 -0.46
CA SER A 24 4.85 -5.76 0.38
C SER A 24 6.10 -4.87 0.33
N GLY A 25 6.97 -5.01 1.34
CA GLY A 25 8.26 -4.30 1.36
C GLY A 25 9.15 -4.67 0.18
N GLU A 26 9.16 -5.96 -0.18
CA GLU A 26 9.93 -6.46 -1.33
C GLU A 26 9.45 -5.86 -2.65
N GLU A 27 8.13 -5.76 -2.84
CA GLU A 27 7.58 -5.14 -4.04
C GLU A 27 7.94 -3.66 -4.15
N ILE A 28 8.01 -2.93 -3.03
CA ILE A 28 8.44 -1.52 -3.02
C ILE A 28 9.91 -1.41 -3.48
N VAL A 29 10.80 -2.23 -2.94
CA VAL A 29 12.23 -2.23 -3.31
C VAL A 29 12.39 -2.49 -4.80
N THR A 30 11.69 -3.50 -5.33
CA THR A 30 11.71 -3.79 -6.78
C THR A 30 11.16 -2.63 -7.61
N CYS A 31 10.16 -1.88 -7.11
CA CYS A 31 9.67 -0.69 -7.81
C CYS A 31 10.75 0.39 -7.90
N GLU A 32 11.43 0.69 -6.80
CA GLU A 32 12.50 1.70 -6.76
C GLU A 32 13.67 1.34 -7.69
N GLU A 33 14.11 0.08 -7.66
CA GLU A 33 15.19 -0.42 -8.55
C GLU A 33 14.83 -0.37 -10.03
N THR A 34 13.53 -0.49 -10.35
CA THR A 34 13.04 -0.45 -11.73
C THR A 34 12.68 0.96 -12.20
N GLY A 35 12.99 2.01 -11.44
CA GLY A 35 12.71 3.41 -11.82
C GLY A 35 11.22 3.76 -11.69
N THR A 36 10.50 3.07 -10.82
CA THR A 36 9.09 3.34 -10.49
C THR A 36 9.00 3.87 -9.07
N THR A 37 8.49 5.08 -8.90
CA THR A 37 8.30 5.69 -7.58
C THR A 37 6.95 5.26 -7.01
N ALA A 38 6.98 4.56 -5.87
CA ALA A 38 5.77 4.09 -5.19
C ALA A 38 5.47 4.90 -3.92
N TYR A 39 4.31 5.54 -3.88
CA TYR A 39 3.77 6.20 -2.71
C TYR A 39 2.90 5.21 -1.93
N VAL A 40 3.38 4.81 -0.75
CA VAL A 40 2.70 3.84 0.11
C VAL A 40 2.13 4.51 1.36
N PRO A 41 0.82 4.35 1.64
CA PRO A 41 0.21 4.83 2.87
C PRO A 41 0.82 4.11 4.06
N ARG A 42 0.93 4.82 5.20
CA ARG A 42 1.52 4.29 6.43
C ARG A 42 0.99 2.88 6.75
N PRO A 43 1.87 1.86 6.81
CA PRO A 43 1.45 0.51 7.14
C PRO A 43 0.77 0.50 8.51
N GLN A 44 -0.39 -0.16 8.63
CA GLN A 44 -1.00 -0.43 9.95
C GLN A 44 -0.31 -1.63 10.62
N THR A 45 1.01 -1.56 10.76
CA THR A 45 1.79 -2.56 11.50
C THR A 45 1.90 -2.11 12.96
N SER A 46 0.81 -2.19 13.70
CA SER A 46 0.95 -2.24 15.16
C SER A 46 1.26 -3.69 15.54
N ASN A 47 2.43 -3.95 16.16
CA ASN A 47 2.66 -5.22 16.86
C ASN A 47 1.57 -5.50 17.92
N ASN A 48 0.82 -4.47 18.31
CA ASN A 48 -0.32 -4.54 19.20
C ASN A 48 -1.53 -5.29 18.60
N ARG A 49 -1.65 -5.40 17.27
CA ARG A 49 -2.63 -6.28 16.62
C ARG A 49 -2.31 -7.75 16.89
N ALA A 50 -1.04 -8.14 16.74
CA ALA A 50 -0.57 -9.49 17.07
C ALA A 50 -0.69 -9.81 18.57
N LYS A 51 -0.53 -8.78 19.43
CA LYS A 51 -0.77 -8.88 20.88
C LYS A 51 -2.25 -8.75 21.29
N ALA A 52 -3.19 -8.69 20.34
CA ALA A 52 -4.64 -8.52 20.57
C ALA A 52 -5.07 -7.29 21.40
N LEU A 53 -4.18 -6.32 21.62
CA LEU A 53 -4.43 -5.19 22.52
C LEU A 53 -5.44 -4.16 21.97
N PHE A 54 -5.84 -4.26 20.70
CA PHE A 54 -6.86 -3.40 20.08
C PHE A 54 -7.77 -4.15 19.08
N GLY A 55 -8.26 -5.33 19.47
CA GLY A 55 -9.29 -6.06 18.73
C GLY A 55 -10.66 -5.37 18.78
N LYS A 56 -10.81 -4.25 18.06
CA LYS A 56 -12.10 -3.68 17.63
C LYS A 56 -11.86 -2.99 16.29
N SER A 57 -12.24 -3.63 15.20
CA SER A 57 -12.52 -2.92 13.95
C SER A 57 -13.73 -2.03 14.24
N MET A 58 -13.51 -0.79 14.70
CA MET A 58 -14.59 0.18 14.77
C MET A 58 -15.09 0.40 13.33
N PRO A 59 -16.33 0.03 12.99
CA PRO A 59 -16.94 0.59 11.80
C PRO A 59 -17.07 2.09 12.06
N HIS A 60 -16.71 2.91 11.08
CA HIS A 60 -17.15 4.29 11.06
C HIS A 60 -18.68 4.24 10.99
N ALA A 61 -19.34 4.37 12.14
CA ALA A 61 -20.76 4.65 12.18
C ALA A 61 -20.93 6.05 11.57
N GLN A 62 -21.27 6.10 10.28
CA GLN A 62 -21.89 7.27 9.71
C GLN A 62 -23.22 7.45 10.44
N SER A 63 -23.22 8.34 11.42
CA SER A 63 -24.44 8.85 12.04
C SER A 63 -25.10 9.78 11.03
N SER A 64 -25.98 9.24 10.18
CA SER A 64 -26.98 10.04 9.49
C SER A 64 -28.07 10.44 10.48
N ARG A 65 -28.07 11.72 10.84
CA ARG A 65 -29.30 12.48 11.12
C ARG A 65 -29.23 13.74 10.28
#